data_AF-A0AAW1LR44-F1
#
_entry.id   AF-A0AAW1LR44-F1
#
_cell.length_a   1.000
_cell.length_b   1.000
_cell.length_c   1.000
_cell.angle_alpha   90.00
_cell.angle_beta   90.00
_cell.angle_gamma   90.00
#
_symmetry.space_group_name_H-M   'P 1'
#
loop_
_entity.id
_entity.type
_entity.pdbx_description
1 polymer ?
#
loop_
_entity_poly.entity_id
_entity_poly.type
_entity_poly.pdbx_seq_one_letter_code
_entity_poly.pdbx_strand_id
1 'polypeptide(L)'
;MANIFTLFSFFVLNLLPLVSNAQFNNETNPISDRIMQNMIIQACANIDDQITCLSNLEARLPNGPKNATSILKAALETSLNELQLAIRRVSTFSSLSSSSAREQIAVEDCKELLDYSVTELAWSLAEMRRIRHSDATPNSYYNVHDPEGNLQAWLSAAVSNQDTCLEGFQGTNQHVHNYIKGGLTQVTQLITNVLTLYTRFHTLPFQPPRHESHNRHHNHNDDNSTENVDTRDFPNWMTEGDKELLDDTSPSKRMHLDAIVALDGSGHYRSIGQAIDSAPNHSNRRYVIYVKKGVYNENVDMKKKKTNIMLIGDGIGATIVSSNRNFMQGWTTFRSATFAVSGKGFIARDMTFRNTAGPMAHQAVALRVDSDQSVFYRCSMEGYQDTLYAHSLRQFYRECNIYGTVDFIFGNGAAVIQSSNIYTRTPLPFQKVTITAHGRKSPHQSTGFSIQDSYIYATQPTYLGRPWKAFSRVVYMNTYMNSMVQSRGWLEWFGSFALNTLYFGEYRNYGPGSSLSGRVKWPGFHIIQDASEATFFTVQRFIDGMRWLPATGVKFSAGLTN
;
A
#
# COMPACT_ATOMS: atom_id res chain seq x y z
N MET A 1 15.09 -52.44 92.60
CA MET A 1 15.84 -53.58 92.06
C MET A 1 15.57 -53.68 90.56
N ALA A 2 16.52 -54.26 89.83
CA ALA A 2 16.50 -54.72 88.43
C ALA A 2 15.19 -54.64 87.58
N ASN A 3 15.32 -54.07 86.36
CA ASN A 3 15.14 -54.71 85.04
C ASN A 3 13.76 -55.30 84.61
N ILE A 4 13.36 -55.44 83.32
CA ILE A 4 13.86 -55.02 81.98
C ILE A 4 12.71 -55.21 80.94
N PHE A 5 12.54 -54.29 79.96
CA PHE A 5 11.92 -54.43 78.60
C PHE A 5 10.44 -54.96 78.53
N THR A 6 9.56 -54.79 77.51
CA THR A 6 9.33 -53.97 76.28
C THR A 6 7.80 -54.13 75.92
N LEU A 7 7.13 -53.71 74.82
CA LEU A 7 7.45 -53.22 73.47
C LEU A 7 6.24 -52.44 72.83
N PHE A 8 6.54 -51.47 71.95
CA PHE A 8 5.75 -50.95 70.78
C PHE A 8 4.28 -50.43 70.85
N SER A 9 4.11 -49.22 70.26
CA SER A 9 3.05 -48.71 69.34
C SER A 9 1.57 -49.07 69.53
N PHE A 10 0.63 -48.12 69.54
CA PHE A 10 0.28 -47.28 68.37
C PHE A 10 -0.37 -45.90 68.69
N PHE A 11 -0.65 -45.11 67.65
CA PHE A 11 -1.12 -43.71 67.68
C PHE A 11 -2.65 -43.59 67.49
N VAL A 12 -3.31 -42.63 68.15
CA VAL A 12 -4.71 -42.21 67.83
C VAL A 12 -4.82 -40.67 67.90
N LEU A 13 -5.57 -40.08 66.97
CA LEU A 13 -5.69 -38.63 66.77
C LEU A 13 -6.74 -37.98 67.70
N ASN A 14 -6.63 -36.65 67.87
CA ASN A 14 -7.77 -35.77 68.16
C ASN A 14 -7.99 -34.81 66.98
N LEU A 15 -9.24 -34.41 66.76
CA LEU A 15 -9.71 -33.62 65.61
C LEU A 15 -10.08 -32.19 66.01
N LEU A 16 -9.65 -31.20 65.21
CA LEU A 16 -10.32 -29.91 65.05
C LEU A 16 -10.18 -29.42 63.59
N PRO A 17 -11.17 -28.68 63.04
CA PRO A 17 -11.20 -28.32 61.62
C PRO A 17 -10.41 -27.03 61.32
N LEU A 18 -9.83 -26.97 60.11
CA LEU A 18 -9.21 -25.77 59.54
C LEU A 18 -10.19 -25.08 58.57
N VAL A 19 -10.35 -23.77 58.71
CA VAL A 19 -11.14 -22.94 57.78
C VAL A 19 -10.30 -22.63 56.54
N SER A 20 -10.71 -23.13 55.38
CA SER A 20 -10.03 -22.87 54.10
C SER A 20 -10.39 -21.50 53.54
N ASN A 21 -9.56 -20.49 53.81
CA ASN A 21 -9.58 -19.23 53.04
C ASN A 21 -9.11 -19.51 51.61
N ALA A 22 -10.06 -19.69 50.68
CA ALA A 22 -9.77 -19.80 49.25
C ALA A 22 -9.40 -18.42 48.68
N GLN A 23 -8.12 -18.05 48.78
CA GLN A 23 -7.58 -16.93 48.01
C GLN A 23 -7.62 -17.28 46.51
N PHE A 24 -8.47 -16.57 45.76
CA PHE A 24 -8.44 -16.58 44.30
C PHE A 24 -7.17 -15.88 43.80
N ASN A 25 -6.08 -16.65 43.71
CA ASN A 25 -4.85 -16.17 43.08
C ASN A 25 -5.08 -16.06 41.56
N ASN A 26 -5.16 -14.83 41.05
CA ASN A 26 -4.96 -14.56 39.63
C ASN A 26 -3.47 -14.77 39.31
N GLU A 27 -3.08 -16.02 39.05
CA GLU A 27 -1.73 -16.32 38.55
C GLU A 27 -1.59 -15.79 37.13
N THR A 28 -0.95 -14.63 36.97
CA THR A 28 -0.52 -14.16 35.65
C THR A 28 0.61 -15.05 35.16
N ASN A 29 0.48 -15.57 33.94
CA ASN A 29 1.50 -16.45 33.37
C ASN A 29 2.78 -15.63 33.10
N PRO A 30 3.92 -15.92 33.75
CA PRO A 30 5.13 -15.09 33.65
C PRO A 30 5.74 -15.08 32.25
N ILE A 31 5.42 -16.06 31.39
CA ILE A 31 5.78 -16.06 29.97
C ILE A 31 4.97 -15.00 29.21
N SER A 32 3.68 -14.87 29.52
CA SER A 32 2.79 -13.85 28.93
C SER A 32 3.26 -12.45 29.32
N ASP A 33 3.52 -12.20 30.59
CA ASP A 33 3.98 -10.89 31.07
C ASP A 33 5.33 -10.48 30.43
N ARG A 34 6.25 -11.44 30.25
CA ARG A 34 7.51 -11.21 29.52
C ARG A 34 7.30 -10.92 28.03
N ILE A 35 6.35 -11.58 27.37
CA ILE A 35 5.99 -11.27 25.96
C ILE A 35 5.41 -9.84 25.86
N MET A 36 4.50 -9.47 26.76
CA MET A 36 3.90 -8.12 26.78
C MET A 36 4.94 -7.03 27.05
N GLN A 37 5.90 -7.26 27.96
CA GLN A 37 7.01 -6.33 28.17
C GLN A 37 7.93 -6.21 26.95
N ASN A 38 8.24 -7.32 26.27
CA ASN A 38 8.99 -7.29 25.01
C ASN A 38 8.27 -6.46 23.92
N MET A 39 6.93 -6.51 23.85
CA MET A 39 6.16 -5.66 22.93
C MET A 39 6.29 -4.17 23.26
N ILE A 40 6.19 -3.80 24.53
CA ILE A 40 6.31 -2.41 25.01
C ILE A 40 7.69 -1.84 24.66
N ILE A 41 8.76 -2.61 24.92
CA ILE A 41 10.13 -2.24 24.55
C ILE A 41 10.28 -2.09 23.03
N GLN A 42 9.74 -3.04 22.25
CA GLN A 42 9.80 -3.03 20.78
C GLN A 42 9.01 -1.87 20.14
N ALA A 43 7.93 -1.38 20.78
CA ALA A 43 7.18 -0.22 20.32
C ALA A 43 8.01 1.07 20.34
N CYS A 44 8.93 1.19 21.31
CA CYS A 44 9.82 2.34 21.48
C CYS A 44 11.28 2.08 21.04
N ALA A 45 11.52 1.00 20.27
CA ALA A 45 12.86 0.68 19.77
C ALA A 45 13.40 1.75 18.81
N ASN A 46 14.68 2.08 18.94
CA ASN A 46 15.39 3.06 18.11
C ASN A 46 14.78 4.48 18.11
N ILE A 47 14.12 4.88 19.20
CA ILE A 47 13.64 6.25 19.43
C ILE A 47 14.67 6.99 20.29
N ASP A 48 15.04 8.22 19.89
CA ASP A 48 16.10 9.00 20.54
C ASP A 48 15.87 9.20 22.05
N ASP A 49 14.62 9.47 22.45
CA ASP A 49 14.18 9.44 23.85
C ASP A 49 13.24 8.24 24.08
N GLN A 50 13.87 7.07 24.24
CA GLN A 50 13.17 5.83 24.55
C GLN A 50 12.46 5.88 25.92
N ILE A 51 12.96 6.66 26.89
CA ILE A 51 12.39 6.73 28.24
C ILE A 51 11.05 7.48 28.21
N THR A 52 11.01 8.66 27.58
CA THR A 52 9.76 9.42 27.39
C THR A 52 8.79 8.68 26.47
N CYS A 53 9.27 7.93 25.47
CA CYS A 53 8.42 7.07 24.66
C CYS A 53 7.74 5.97 25.50
N LEU A 54 8.51 5.24 26.32
CA LEU A 54 8.00 4.17 27.16
C LEU A 54 7.01 4.71 28.20
N SER A 55 7.34 5.80 28.89
CA SER A 55 6.45 6.46 29.85
C SER A 55 5.12 6.90 29.20
N ASN A 56 5.19 7.49 28.00
CA ASN A 56 4.00 7.86 27.23
C ASN A 56 3.14 6.65 26.83
N LEU A 57 3.77 5.54 26.42
CA LEU A 57 3.06 4.32 26.04
C LEU A 57 2.39 3.70 27.28
N GLU A 58 3.11 3.56 28.39
CA GLU A 58 2.54 2.99 29.62
C GLU A 58 1.39 3.81 30.19
N ALA A 59 1.47 5.15 30.14
CA ALA A 59 0.37 6.04 30.52
C ALA A 59 -0.89 5.92 29.63
N ARG A 60 -0.82 5.18 28.51
CA ARG A 60 -1.95 4.87 27.61
C ARG A 60 -2.43 3.42 27.73
N LEU A 61 -1.74 2.57 28.50
CA LEU A 61 -2.19 1.20 28.77
C LEU A 61 -3.33 1.19 29.80
N PRO A 62 -4.25 0.22 29.74
CA PRO A 62 -5.29 0.08 30.77
C PRO A 62 -4.70 -0.36 32.11
N ASN A 63 -5.31 0.08 33.21
CA ASN A 63 -4.98 -0.34 34.59
C ASN A 63 -5.34 -1.81 34.92
N GLY A 64 -5.52 -2.65 33.90
CA GLY A 64 -5.92 -4.05 34.00
C GLY A 64 -4.98 -4.96 33.21
N PRO A 65 -5.38 -6.20 32.87
CA PRO A 65 -4.51 -7.13 32.14
C PRO A 65 -4.09 -6.56 30.78
N LYS A 66 -2.78 -6.40 30.59
CA LYS A 66 -2.16 -5.96 29.33
C LYS A 66 -2.26 -7.10 28.30
N ASN A 67 -2.65 -6.78 27.07
CA ASN A 67 -2.64 -7.72 25.94
C ASN A 67 -2.11 -7.08 24.65
N ALA A 68 -1.83 -7.90 23.64
CA ALA A 68 -1.21 -7.46 22.39
C ALA A 68 -1.99 -6.32 21.70
N THR A 69 -3.33 -6.43 21.66
CA THR A 69 -4.23 -5.43 21.10
C THR A 69 -4.19 -4.11 21.88
N SER A 70 -4.13 -4.14 23.22
CA SER A 70 -4.01 -2.92 24.02
C SER A 70 -2.65 -2.22 23.86
N ILE A 71 -1.57 -2.99 23.68
CA ILE A 71 -0.22 -2.45 23.48
C ILE A 71 -0.08 -1.85 22.07
N LEU A 72 -0.58 -2.54 21.04
CA LEU A 72 -0.63 -2.02 19.67
C LEU A 72 -1.48 -0.73 19.59
N LYS A 73 -2.63 -0.68 20.29
CA LYS A 73 -3.45 0.53 20.39
C LYS A 73 -2.70 1.69 21.07
N ALA A 74 -2.06 1.44 22.22
CA ALA A 74 -1.30 2.46 22.93
C ALA A 74 -0.11 2.97 22.09
N ALA A 75 0.58 2.09 21.36
CA ALA A 75 1.66 2.46 20.45
C ALA A 75 1.18 3.29 19.25
N LEU A 76 0.00 2.99 18.67
CA LEU A 76 -0.67 3.84 17.68
C LEU A 76 -1.02 5.22 18.24
N GLU A 77 -1.58 5.29 19.45
CA GLU A 77 -1.96 6.56 20.10
C GLU A 77 -0.74 7.41 20.50
N THR A 78 0.40 6.79 20.84
CA THR A 78 1.69 7.49 20.97
C THR A 78 2.21 7.98 19.62
N SER A 79 2.17 7.14 18.58
CA SER A 79 2.62 7.50 17.21
C SER A 79 1.83 8.67 16.63
N LEU A 80 0.51 8.68 16.83
CA LEU A 80 -0.39 9.74 16.39
C LEU A 80 -0.12 11.07 17.11
N ASN A 81 0.19 11.04 18.41
CA ASN A 81 0.52 12.24 19.17
C ASN A 81 1.84 12.87 18.70
N GLU A 82 2.89 12.07 18.49
CA GLU A 82 4.17 12.60 17.96
C GLU A 82 4.04 13.13 16.52
N LEU A 83 3.20 12.49 15.69
CA LEU A 83 2.85 13.01 14.36
C LEU A 83 2.16 14.39 14.45
N GLN A 84 1.23 14.59 15.38
CA GLN A 84 0.61 15.89 15.63
C GLN A 84 1.61 16.94 16.13
N LEU A 85 2.60 16.55 16.96
CA LEU A 85 3.68 17.45 17.37
C LEU A 85 4.60 17.81 16.20
N ALA A 86 4.89 16.88 15.28
CA ALA A 86 5.64 17.15 14.07
C ALA A 86 4.92 18.14 13.13
N ILE A 87 3.61 17.99 12.92
CA ILE A 87 2.78 18.94 12.15
C ILE A 87 2.88 20.36 12.73
N ARG A 88 2.85 20.49 14.07
CA ARG A 88 3.04 21.78 14.75
C ARG A 88 4.44 22.35 14.51
N ARG A 89 5.51 21.53 14.62
CA ARG A 89 6.90 21.96 14.35
C ARG A 89 7.07 22.48 12.91
N VAL A 90 6.52 21.78 11.90
CA VAL A 90 6.51 22.23 10.49
C VAL A 90 5.79 23.58 10.34
N SER A 91 4.62 23.71 10.98
CA SER A 91 3.77 24.91 10.86
C SER A 91 4.38 26.14 11.54
N THR A 92 4.92 26.00 12.76
CA THR A 92 5.56 27.11 13.46
C THR A 92 6.82 27.57 12.73
N PHE A 93 7.73 26.65 12.36
CA PHE A 93 9.01 27.03 11.76
C PHE A 93 8.85 27.64 10.36
N SER A 94 7.90 27.16 9.55
CA SER A 94 7.62 27.76 8.24
C SER A 94 7.09 29.20 8.33
N SER A 95 6.38 29.57 9.41
CA SER A 95 5.94 30.95 9.64
C SER A 95 7.06 31.93 10.02
N LEU A 96 8.26 31.41 10.34
CA LEU A 96 9.42 32.18 10.81
C LEU A 96 10.57 32.24 9.77
N SER A 97 10.41 31.56 8.63
CA SER A 97 11.45 31.44 7.60
C SER A 97 11.19 32.33 6.39
N SER A 98 12.23 32.95 5.83
CA SER A 98 12.17 33.69 4.56
C SER A 98 12.22 32.73 3.36
N SER A 99 11.19 31.88 3.25
CA SER A 99 11.19 30.73 2.35
C SER A 99 10.96 31.07 0.88
N SER A 100 11.79 30.47 0.02
CA SER A 100 11.63 30.49 -1.44
C SER A 100 10.31 29.83 -1.88
N ALA A 101 9.82 30.14 -3.09
CA ALA A 101 8.57 29.57 -3.60
C ALA A 101 8.56 28.02 -3.61
N ARG A 102 9.68 27.36 -3.95
CA ARG A 102 9.81 25.89 -3.84
C ARG A 102 9.71 25.42 -2.39
N GLU A 103 10.37 26.11 -1.45
CA GLU A 103 10.33 25.75 -0.03
C GLU A 103 8.92 25.94 0.56
N GLN A 104 8.16 26.95 0.12
CA GLN A 104 6.75 27.11 0.48
C GLN A 104 5.90 25.93 -0.05
N ILE A 105 6.09 25.50 -1.30
CA ILE A 105 5.41 24.31 -1.84
C ILE A 105 5.80 23.06 -1.02
N ALA A 106 7.08 22.86 -0.70
CA ALA A 106 7.56 21.74 0.10
C ALA A 106 6.97 21.72 1.52
N VAL A 107 6.75 22.88 2.14
CA VAL A 107 6.05 23.03 3.42
C VAL A 107 4.60 22.57 3.33
N GLU A 108 3.84 23.01 2.33
CA GLU A 108 2.42 22.64 2.19
C GLU A 108 2.24 21.18 1.73
N ASP A 109 3.14 20.67 0.89
CA ASP A 109 3.26 19.24 0.58
C ASP A 109 3.48 18.42 1.86
N CYS A 110 4.42 18.84 2.71
CA CYS A 110 4.66 18.16 3.97
C CYS A 110 3.46 18.19 4.92
N LYS A 111 2.80 19.36 5.09
CA LYS A 111 1.60 19.48 5.93
C LYS A 111 0.49 18.53 5.47
N GLU A 112 0.22 18.48 4.16
CA GLU A 112 -0.77 17.57 3.56
C GLU A 112 -0.40 16.09 3.78
N LEU A 113 0.85 15.72 3.53
CA LEU A 113 1.35 14.35 3.72
C LEU A 113 1.26 13.88 5.18
N LEU A 114 1.50 14.76 6.14
CA LEU A 114 1.38 14.43 7.56
C LEU A 114 -0.10 14.34 8.02
N ASP A 115 -0.99 15.20 7.51
CA ASP A 115 -2.45 15.06 7.71
C ASP A 115 -3.00 13.76 7.10
N TYR A 116 -2.46 13.35 5.95
CA TYR A 116 -2.78 12.08 5.33
C TYR A 116 -2.37 10.89 6.21
N SER A 117 -1.26 11.00 6.94
CA SER A 117 -0.87 10.01 7.96
C SER A 117 -1.70 10.09 9.24
N VAL A 118 -2.16 11.27 9.67
CA VAL A 118 -3.13 11.40 10.77
C VAL A 118 -4.41 10.63 10.41
N THR A 119 -4.88 10.77 9.18
CA THR A 119 -6.02 10.03 8.63
C THR A 119 -5.77 8.51 8.60
N GLU A 120 -4.61 8.06 8.13
CA GLU A 120 -4.25 6.63 8.08
C GLU A 120 -4.12 5.98 9.48
N LEU A 121 -3.54 6.69 10.45
CA LEU A 121 -3.47 6.23 11.84
C LEU A 121 -4.83 6.27 12.54
N ALA A 122 -5.70 7.24 12.21
CA ALA A 122 -7.06 7.29 12.72
C ALA A 122 -7.93 6.13 12.18
N TRP A 123 -7.81 5.80 10.89
CA TRP A 123 -8.44 4.61 10.32
C TRP A 123 -7.90 3.33 10.97
N SER A 124 -6.58 3.22 11.15
CA SER A 124 -5.92 2.12 11.85
C SER A 124 -6.46 1.91 13.27
N LEU A 125 -6.66 2.99 14.02
CA LEU A 125 -7.23 2.98 15.38
C LEU A 125 -8.73 2.67 15.42
N ALA A 126 -9.48 2.94 14.35
CA ALA A 126 -10.88 2.57 14.24
C ALA A 126 -11.03 1.07 13.91
N GLU A 127 -10.19 0.55 13.02
CA GLU A 127 -10.14 -0.86 12.61
C GLU A 127 -9.81 -1.79 13.78
N MET A 128 -8.77 -1.45 14.55
CA MET A 128 -8.41 -2.19 15.77
C MET A 128 -9.52 -2.27 16.84
N ARG A 129 -10.57 -1.43 16.75
CA ARG A 129 -11.75 -1.54 17.61
C ARG A 129 -12.73 -2.59 17.09
N ARG A 130 -12.82 -2.80 15.76
CA ARG A 130 -13.69 -3.80 15.12
C ARG A 130 -13.25 -5.22 15.44
N ILE A 131 -11.96 -5.51 15.26
CA ILE A 131 -11.33 -6.82 15.59
C ILE A 131 -11.73 -7.28 17.00
N ARG A 132 -11.71 -6.35 17.97
CA ARG A 132 -12.03 -6.61 19.39
C ARG A 132 -13.51 -6.96 19.65
N HIS A 133 -14.39 -6.84 18.66
CA HIS A 133 -15.80 -7.24 18.76
C HIS A 133 -16.10 -8.57 18.02
N SER A 134 -15.26 -9.00 17.09
CA SER A 134 -15.45 -10.28 16.37
C SER A 134 -15.10 -11.53 17.19
N ASP A 135 -14.31 -11.40 18.26
CA ASP A 135 -13.94 -12.51 19.17
C ASP A 135 -15.12 -13.11 19.97
N ALA A 136 -16.35 -12.58 19.80
CA ALA A 136 -17.53 -12.90 20.60
C ALA A 136 -18.44 -14.02 20.03
N THR A 137 -18.21 -14.53 18.81
CA THR A 137 -19.11 -15.50 18.15
C THR A 137 -18.38 -16.77 17.71
N PRO A 138 -18.34 -17.84 18.53
CA PRO A 138 -17.54 -19.03 18.28
C PRO A 138 -18.25 -20.06 17.38
N ASN A 139 -18.58 -19.70 16.12
CA ASN A 139 -18.98 -20.72 15.13
C ASN A 139 -18.79 -20.29 13.65
N SER A 140 -17.53 -20.19 13.20
CA SER A 140 -17.20 -20.23 11.76
C SER A 140 -15.86 -20.94 11.53
N TYR A 141 -15.95 -22.20 11.09
CA TYR A 141 -14.80 -23.07 10.81
C TYR A 141 -14.01 -22.66 9.54
N TYR A 142 -14.41 -21.57 8.87
CA TYR A 142 -13.75 -21.04 7.67
C TYR A 142 -13.10 -19.65 7.83
N ASN A 143 -13.25 -18.99 8.99
CA ASN A 143 -12.83 -17.59 9.19
C ASN A 143 -11.66 -17.44 10.18
N VAL A 144 -10.52 -18.09 9.93
CA VAL A 144 -9.28 -17.91 10.72
C VAL A 144 -8.13 -17.38 9.84
N HIS A 145 -8.45 -16.42 8.98
CA HIS A 145 -7.50 -15.63 8.18
C HIS A 145 -7.85 -14.14 8.30
N ASP A 146 -6.83 -13.28 8.26
CA ASP A 146 -6.85 -11.84 8.56
C ASP A 146 -8.15 -11.10 8.13
N PRO A 147 -8.90 -10.50 9.07
CA PRO A 147 -10.02 -9.62 8.75
C PRO A 147 -9.63 -8.46 7.82
N GLU A 148 -8.49 -7.80 8.03
CA GLU A 148 -8.32 -6.38 7.70
C GLU A 148 -6.87 -6.00 7.32
N GLY A 149 -6.34 -6.57 6.22
CA GLY A 149 -5.07 -6.16 5.57
C GLY A 149 -4.96 -4.65 5.24
N ASN A 150 -6.11 -3.97 5.29
CA ASN A 150 -6.28 -2.52 5.49
C ASN A 150 -5.24 -1.92 6.48
N LEU A 151 -5.08 -2.50 7.67
CA LEU A 151 -4.20 -1.97 8.72
C LEU A 151 -2.73 -1.96 8.29
N GLN A 152 -2.26 -3.03 7.63
CA GLN A 152 -0.89 -3.06 7.09
C GLN A 152 -0.73 -2.07 5.94
N ALA A 153 -1.74 -1.91 5.08
CA ALA A 153 -1.72 -0.96 3.96
C ALA A 153 -1.66 0.50 4.44
N TRP A 154 -2.48 0.88 5.43
CA TRP A 154 -2.53 2.24 5.98
C TRP A 154 -1.28 2.59 6.79
N LEU A 155 -0.76 1.66 7.61
CA LEU A 155 0.54 1.83 8.27
C LEU A 155 1.69 1.96 7.25
N SER A 156 1.67 1.18 6.17
CA SER A 156 2.68 1.26 5.12
C SER A 156 2.63 2.59 4.36
N ALA A 157 1.43 3.12 4.13
CA ALA A 157 1.22 4.44 3.54
C ALA A 157 1.74 5.54 4.48
N ALA A 158 1.40 5.49 5.77
CA ALA A 158 1.81 6.49 6.74
C ALA A 158 3.33 6.66 6.79
N VAL A 159 4.09 5.56 6.87
CA VAL A 159 5.57 5.54 6.81
C VAL A 159 6.12 6.16 5.51
N SER A 160 5.37 6.12 4.41
CA SER A 160 5.79 6.67 3.11
C SER A 160 5.67 8.20 3.10
N ASN A 161 4.59 8.74 3.68
CA ASN A 161 4.28 10.17 3.61
C ASN A 161 5.33 11.05 4.31
N GLN A 162 5.93 10.59 5.43
CA GLN A 162 7.04 11.32 6.08
C GLN A 162 8.28 11.40 5.18
N ASP A 163 8.56 10.36 4.39
CA ASP A 163 9.71 10.33 3.48
C ASP A 163 9.52 11.32 2.33
N THR A 164 8.36 11.30 1.69
CA THR A 164 8.03 12.23 0.61
C THR A 164 7.91 13.68 1.08
N CYS A 165 7.52 13.93 2.34
CA CYS A 165 7.65 15.26 2.96
C CYS A 165 9.11 15.74 2.94
N LEU A 166 10.05 14.91 3.41
CA LEU A 166 11.47 15.27 3.48
C LEU A 166 12.09 15.45 2.09
N GLU A 167 11.71 14.60 1.13
CA GLU A 167 12.15 14.70 -0.28
C GLU A 167 11.59 15.93 -1.00
N GLY A 168 10.41 16.43 -0.60
CA GLY A 168 9.85 17.69 -1.13
C GLY A 168 10.80 18.88 -1.00
N PHE A 169 11.69 18.88 0.00
CA PHE A 169 12.70 19.92 0.19
C PHE A 169 13.94 19.78 -0.71
N GLN A 170 14.04 18.77 -1.59
CA GLN A 170 15.15 18.65 -2.53
C GLN A 170 15.26 19.89 -3.43
N GLY A 171 16.47 20.47 -3.51
CA GLY A 171 16.69 21.70 -4.27
C GLY A 171 16.15 22.98 -3.59
N THR A 172 15.97 22.95 -2.27
CA THR A 172 15.83 24.14 -1.41
C THR A 172 17.14 24.41 -0.62
N ASN A 173 17.17 25.48 0.17
CA ASN A 173 18.23 25.81 1.14
C ASN A 173 18.42 24.78 2.29
N GLN A 174 17.54 23.77 2.40
CA GLN A 174 17.48 22.76 3.46
C GLN A 174 17.21 23.28 4.89
N HIS A 175 16.84 24.55 5.08
CA HIS A 175 16.62 25.11 6.43
C HIS A 175 15.42 24.45 7.14
N VAL A 176 14.24 24.45 6.53
CA VAL A 176 13.06 23.77 7.10
C VAL A 176 13.31 22.26 7.23
N HIS A 177 13.87 21.62 6.19
CA HIS A 177 14.22 20.19 6.20
C HIS A 177 15.07 19.81 7.41
N ASN A 178 16.19 20.52 7.64
CA ASN A 178 17.12 20.19 8.72
C ASN A 178 16.49 20.37 10.11
N TYR A 179 15.57 21.32 10.27
CA TYR A 179 14.81 21.52 11.51
C TYR A 179 13.80 20.39 11.77
N ILE A 180 13.05 19.95 10.75
CA ILE A 180 11.96 18.96 10.94
C ILE A 180 12.45 17.50 10.88
N LYS A 181 13.59 17.23 10.25
CA LYS A 181 14.10 15.87 9.97
C LYS A 181 14.18 14.96 11.20
N GLY A 182 14.64 15.46 12.35
CA GLY A 182 14.73 14.66 13.58
C GLY A 182 13.35 14.15 14.03
N GLY A 183 12.39 15.05 14.19
CA GLY A 183 11.03 14.70 14.58
C GLY A 183 10.33 13.78 13.58
N LEU A 184 10.51 13.99 12.28
CA LEU A 184 9.94 13.10 11.26
C LEU A 184 10.62 11.72 11.22
N THR A 185 11.91 11.64 11.55
CA THR A 185 12.60 10.34 11.71
C THR A 185 12.02 9.56 12.90
N GLN A 186 11.82 10.22 14.06
CA GLN A 186 11.17 9.62 15.22
C GLN A 186 9.75 9.11 14.91
N VAL A 187 8.92 9.94 14.26
CA VAL A 187 7.56 9.55 13.83
C VAL A 187 7.59 8.36 12.86
N THR A 188 8.47 8.38 11.86
CA THR A 188 8.64 7.27 10.91
C THR A 188 9.00 5.97 11.64
N GLN A 189 9.88 6.05 12.66
CA GLN A 189 10.32 4.90 13.44
C GLN A 189 9.21 4.36 14.36
N LEU A 190 8.42 5.23 15.02
CA LEU A 190 7.27 4.82 15.83
C LEU A 190 6.24 4.04 15.01
N ILE A 191 5.84 4.57 13.85
CA ILE A 191 4.88 3.90 12.96
C ILE A 191 5.49 2.60 12.41
N THR A 192 6.79 2.57 12.12
CA THR A 192 7.51 1.35 11.71
C THR A 192 7.56 0.30 12.83
N ASN A 193 7.68 0.71 14.10
CA ASN A 193 7.64 -0.20 15.25
C ASN A 193 6.24 -0.80 15.42
N VAL A 194 5.17 0.00 15.28
CA VAL A 194 3.77 -0.50 15.27
C VAL A 194 3.57 -1.52 14.13
N LEU A 195 4.02 -1.21 12.92
CA LEU A 195 3.93 -2.11 11.75
C LEU A 195 4.73 -3.40 11.96
N THR A 196 5.90 -3.31 12.59
CA THR A 196 6.75 -4.46 12.95
C THR A 196 6.08 -5.35 14.00
N LEU A 197 5.44 -4.76 15.01
CA LEU A 197 4.63 -5.49 15.98
C LEU A 197 3.42 -6.14 15.31
N TYR A 198 2.59 -5.37 14.60
CA TYR A 198 1.37 -5.86 13.96
C TYR A 198 1.65 -7.08 13.08
N THR A 199 2.63 -6.98 12.17
CA THR A 199 3.02 -8.09 11.30
C THR A 199 3.53 -9.29 12.09
N ARG A 200 4.39 -9.12 13.10
CA ARG A 200 4.87 -10.26 13.92
C ARG A 200 3.77 -10.99 14.71
N PHE A 201 2.63 -10.34 14.98
CA PHE A 201 1.50 -10.95 15.70
C PHE A 201 0.39 -11.51 14.79
N HIS A 202 0.17 -10.93 13.60
CA HIS A 202 -0.98 -11.29 12.74
C HIS A 202 -0.56 -12.00 11.44
N THR A 203 0.70 -11.89 11.04
CA THR A 203 1.27 -12.63 9.91
C THR A 203 2.41 -13.52 10.38
N LEU A 204 2.36 -14.81 10.07
CA LEU A 204 3.62 -15.56 9.97
C LEU A 204 4.50 -14.80 8.97
N PRO A 205 5.73 -14.39 9.33
CA PRO A 205 6.57 -13.65 8.41
C PRO A 205 6.79 -14.50 7.17
N PHE A 206 6.71 -13.90 5.98
CA PHE A 206 7.02 -14.60 4.73
C PHE A 206 8.47 -15.11 4.80
N GLN A 207 8.61 -16.41 5.05
CA GLN A 207 9.85 -17.14 4.96
C GLN A 207 9.78 -17.92 3.64
N PRO A 208 10.68 -17.67 2.68
CA PRO A 208 10.74 -18.50 1.48
C PRO A 208 11.04 -19.95 1.89
N PRO A 209 10.32 -20.96 1.37
CA PRO A 209 10.57 -22.35 1.71
C PRO A 209 12.04 -22.73 1.45
N ARG A 210 12.69 -23.34 2.44
CA ARG A 210 13.98 -23.99 2.20
C ARG A 210 13.73 -25.26 1.38
N HIS A 211 14.59 -25.52 0.40
CA HIS A 211 14.52 -26.73 -0.42
C HIS A 211 14.72 -27.99 0.43
N GLU A 212 13.63 -28.64 0.83
CA GLU A 212 13.62 -30.03 1.29
C GLU A 212 12.94 -30.89 0.21
N SER A 213 13.75 -31.70 -0.46
CA SER A 213 13.35 -32.48 -1.64
C SER A 213 12.58 -33.75 -1.25
N HIS A 214 11.26 -33.66 -1.18
CA HIS A 214 10.40 -34.82 -0.92
C HIS A 214 9.45 -35.16 -2.08
N ASN A 215 9.84 -36.18 -2.86
CA ASN A 215 8.95 -36.88 -3.78
C ASN A 215 7.72 -37.43 -3.05
N ARG A 216 6.51 -37.14 -3.55
CA ARG A 216 5.31 -37.95 -3.32
C ARG A 216 4.52 -38.08 -4.62
N HIS A 217 4.00 -39.28 -4.87
CA HIS A 217 3.27 -39.61 -6.08
C HIS A 217 1.87 -38.97 -6.09
N HIS A 218 1.44 -38.48 -7.26
CA HIS A 218 0.02 -38.38 -7.56
C HIS A 218 -0.51 -39.76 -7.98
N ASN A 219 -1.60 -40.19 -7.35
CA ASN A 219 -2.59 -41.04 -8.01
C ASN A 219 -3.75 -40.14 -8.44
N HIS A 220 -4.22 -40.31 -9.67
CA HIS A 220 -5.55 -39.86 -10.06
C HIS A 220 -6.60 -40.66 -9.27
N ASN A 221 -7.73 -40.01 -9.01
CA ASN A 221 -9.04 -40.55 -9.36
C ASN A 221 -9.97 -39.37 -9.58
N ASP A 222 -10.82 -39.48 -10.60
CA ASP A 222 -11.87 -38.50 -10.87
C ASP A 222 -13.05 -38.74 -9.94
N ASP A 223 -13.88 -37.71 -9.73
CA ASP A 223 -15.31 -37.95 -9.51
C ASP A 223 -16.15 -36.82 -10.13
N ASN A 224 -17.31 -37.18 -10.67
CA ASN A 224 -18.23 -36.28 -11.37
C ASN A 224 -19.51 -36.10 -10.53
N SER A 225 -19.79 -34.89 -10.08
CA SER A 225 -21.12 -34.50 -9.61
C SER A 225 -21.57 -33.22 -10.30
N THR A 226 -22.80 -33.26 -10.84
CA THR A 226 -23.45 -32.13 -11.52
C THR A 226 -24.65 -31.70 -10.69
N GLU A 227 -24.57 -30.50 -10.08
CA GLU A 227 -25.70 -29.88 -9.41
C GLU A 227 -26.15 -28.63 -10.17
N ASN A 228 -27.38 -28.69 -10.69
CA ASN A 228 -28.07 -27.52 -11.22
C ASN A 228 -28.72 -26.76 -10.06
N VAL A 229 -28.34 -25.50 -9.85
CA VAL A 229 -29.01 -24.59 -8.90
C VAL A 229 -29.39 -23.29 -9.64
N ASP A 230 -30.67 -23.14 -9.96
CA ASP A 230 -31.25 -21.91 -10.55
C ASP A 230 -32.21 -21.27 -9.55
N THR A 231 -31.66 -20.50 -8.60
CA THR A 231 -32.40 -19.55 -7.76
C THR A 231 -31.51 -18.32 -7.50
N ARG A 232 -31.98 -17.12 -7.85
CA ARG A 232 -31.17 -15.88 -7.85
C ARG A 232 -31.20 -15.13 -6.52
N ASP A 233 -30.78 -15.78 -5.44
CA ASP A 233 -30.68 -15.12 -4.13
C ASP A 233 -29.39 -14.28 -4.04
N PHE A 234 -29.53 -12.96 -4.20
CA PHE A 234 -28.44 -12.01 -4.03
C PHE A 234 -28.01 -11.90 -2.56
N PRO A 235 -26.69 -11.90 -2.24
CA PRO A 235 -26.22 -11.83 -0.86
C PRO A 235 -26.68 -10.57 -0.10
N ASN A 236 -27.01 -10.73 1.18
CA ASN A 236 -27.55 -9.69 2.07
C ASN A 236 -26.67 -8.42 2.26
N TRP A 237 -25.45 -8.38 1.73
CA TRP A 237 -24.57 -7.21 1.74
C TRP A 237 -24.67 -6.35 0.47
N MET A 238 -25.36 -6.83 -0.58
CA MET A 238 -25.52 -6.14 -1.85
C MET A 238 -26.62 -5.07 -1.75
N THR A 239 -26.34 -3.82 -2.14
CA THR A 239 -27.33 -2.74 -2.09
C THR A 239 -28.33 -2.87 -3.24
N GLU A 240 -29.53 -2.28 -3.11
CA GLU A 240 -30.54 -2.35 -4.19
C GLU A 240 -30.02 -1.81 -5.53
N GLY A 241 -29.19 -0.75 -5.50
CA GLY A 241 -28.55 -0.21 -6.72
C GLY A 241 -27.49 -1.12 -7.33
N ASP A 242 -26.88 -2.02 -6.54
CA ASP A 242 -25.97 -3.06 -7.06
C ASP A 242 -26.77 -4.23 -7.67
N LYS A 243 -27.93 -4.58 -7.10
CA LYS A 243 -28.86 -5.58 -7.68
C LYS A 243 -29.45 -5.09 -9.01
N GLU A 244 -29.87 -3.83 -9.07
CA GLU A 244 -30.43 -3.17 -10.26
C GLU A 244 -29.42 -3.08 -11.42
N LEU A 245 -28.11 -3.09 -11.13
CA LEU A 245 -27.05 -3.18 -12.14
C LEU A 245 -26.86 -4.61 -12.71
N LEU A 246 -27.29 -5.64 -11.99
CA LEU A 246 -27.03 -7.05 -12.31
C LEU A 246 -28.21 -7.78 -12.97
N ASP A 247 -29.44 -7.28 -12.89
CA ASP A 247 -30.54 -7.82 -13.69
C ASP A 247 -30.38 -7.43 -15.16
N ASP A 248 -30.45 -8.40 -16.07
CA ASP A 248 -30.15 -8.21 -17.51
C ASP A 248 -31.42 -8.14 -18.38
N THR A 249 -32.59 -8.03 -17.76
CA THR A 249 -33.89 -8.12 -18.46
C THR A 249 -34.52 -6.79 -18.89
N SER A 250 -34.01 -5.63 -18.45
CA SER A 250 -34.63 -4.32 -18.73
C SER A 250 -33.91 -3.49 -19.81
N PRO A 251 -34.61 -2.99 -20.85
CA PRO A 251 -34.03 -2.15 -21.91
C PRO A 251 -33.51 -0.76 -21.48
N SER A 252 -33.68 -0.37 -20.21
CA SER A 252 -33.38 0.99 -19.71
C SER A 252 -31.94 1.19 -19.21
N LYS A 253 -30.98 0.33 -19.56
CA LYS A 253 -29.57 0.41 -19.13
C LYS A 253 -28.80 1.61 -19.72
N ARG A 254 -29.07 2.82 -19.21
CA ARG A 254 -28.12 3.94 -19.19
C ARG A 254 -27.51 4.02 -17.79
N MET A 255 -26.19 3.84 -17.71
CA MET A 255 -25.40 4.10 -16.51
C MET A 255 -25.69 5.52 -16.00
N HIS A 256 -26.05 5.66 -14.72
CA HIS A 256 -26.33 6.95 -14.11
C HIS A 256 -25.08 7.84 -14.15
N LEU A 257 -25.24 9.09 -14.59
CA LEU A 257 -24.18 10.09 -14.66
C LEU A 257 -24.56 11.27 -13.74
N ASP A 258 -23.78 11.49 -12.69
CA ASP A 258 -23.96 12.63 -11.79
C ASP A 258 -23.51 13.95 -12.44
N ALA A 259 -22.43 13.90 -13.21
CA ALA A 259 -21.85 15.07 -13.87
C ALA A 259 -21.38 14.75 -15.30
N ILE A 260 -21.50 15.76 -16.16
CA ILE A 260 -20.92 15.76 -17.50
C ILE A 260 -19.95 16.94 -17.59
N VAL A 261 -18.72 16.67 -18.03
CA VAL A 261 -17.70 17.68 -18.32
C VAL A 261 -17.53 17.77 -19.85
N ALA A 262 -17.56 18.99 -20.39
CA ALA A 262 -17.43 19.20 -21.83
C ALA A 262 -16.86 20.60 -22.15
N LEU A 263 -15.75 20.65 -22.89
CA LEU A 263 -15.09 21.91 -23.28
C LEU A 263 -15.99 22.82 -24.14
N ASP A 264 -16.86 22.24 -24.97
CA ASP A 264 -17.81 22.97 -25.83
C ASP A 264 -18.94 23.67 -25.03
N GLY A 265 -19.25 23.17 -23.82
CA GLY A 265 -20.36 23.64 -22.99
C GLY A 265 -21.62 22.77 -23.06
N SER A 266 -21.57 21.62 -23.74
CA SER A 266 -22.66 20.63 -23.81
C SER A 266 -22.71 19.70 -22.57
N GLY A 267 -22.28 20.22 -21.41
CA GLY A 267 -22.16 19.50 -20.14
C GLY A 267 -22.30 20.47 -18.96
N HIS A 268 -22.36 19.93 -17.74
CA HIS A 268 -22.58 20.70 -16.51
C HIS A 268 -21.34 21.54 -16.13
N TYR A 269 -20.13 21.09 -16.50
CA TYR A 269 -18.87 21.75 -16.19
C TYR A 269 -17.95 21.83 -17.42
N ARG A 270 -17.02 22.79 -17.45
CA ARG A 270 -15.95 22.89 -18.46
C ARG A 270 -14.57 22.42 -17.96
N SER A 271 -14.43 22.11 -16.67
CA SER A 271 -13.22 21.58 -16.03
C SER A 271 -13.53 20.30 -15.26
N ILE A 272 -12.59 19.36 -15.26
CA ILE A 272 -12.65 18.11 -14.50
C ILE A 272 -12.52 18.40 -13.01
N GLY A 273 -11.62 19.31 -12.62
CA GLY A 273 -11.48 19.77 -11.25
C GLY A 273 -12.78 20.33 -10.67
N GLN A 274 -13.48 21.21 -11.41
CA GLN A 274 -14.77 21.79 -10.98
C GLN A 274 -15.85 20.72 -10.72
N ALA A 275 -15.93 19.70 -11.56
CA ALA A 275 -16.90 18.60 -11.40
C ALA A 275 -16.60 17.74 -10.16
N ILE A 276 -15.30 17.50 -9.88
CA ILE A 276 -14.83 16.80 -8.68
C ILE A 276 -15.07 17.64 -7.42
N ASP A 277 -14.78 18.94 -7.45
CA ASP A 277 -14.99 19.84 -6.31
C ASP A 277 -16.48 20.05 -5.98
N SER A 278 -17.36 19.90 -6.96
CA SER A 278 -18.82 19.93 -6.78
C SER A 278 -19.40 18.60 -6.24
N ALA A 279 -18.67 17.48 -6.34
CA ALA A 279 -19.11 16.19 -5.83
C ALA A 279 -19.24 16.16 -4.28
N PRO A 280 -20.13 15.35 -3.70
CA PRO A 280 -20.24 15.21 -2.24
C PRO A 280 -18.94 14.69 -1.61
N ASN A 281 -18.54 15.29 -0.47
CA ASN A 281 -17.43 14.79 0.33
C ASN A 281 -17.87 13.54 1.11
N HIS A 282 -16.95 12.58 1.30
CA HIS A 282 -17.18 11.32 2.04
C HIS A 282 -18.39 10.52 1.56
N SER A 283 -18.69 10.56 0.26
CA SER A 283 -19.77 9.79 -0.35
C SER A 283 -19.52 8.29 -0.22
N ASN A 284 -20.49 7.57 0.36
CA ASN A 284 -20.57 6.11 0.33
C ASN A 284 -21.08 5.58 -1.02
N ARG A 285 -21.78 6.42 -1.81
CA ARG A 285 -22.22 6.12 -3.18
C ARG A 285 -21.13 6.47 -4.18
N ARG A 286 -20.99 5.69 -5.26
CA ARG A 286 -20.15 6.06 -6.41
C ARG A 286 -20.73 7.27 -7.16
N TYR A 287 -19.91 8.29 -7.36
CA TYR A 287 -20.29 9.53 -8.06
C TYR A 287 -19.63 9.54 -9.44
N VAL A 288 -20.44 9.48 -10.50
CA VAL A 288 -19.98 9.21 -11.88
C VAL A 288 -19.89 10.50 -12.69
N ILE A 289 -18.68 10.84 -13.10
CA ILE A 289 -18.35 12.01 -13.91
C ILE A 289 -17.94 11.53 -15.30
N TYR A 290 -18.80 11.77 -16.30
CA TYR A 290 -18.48 11.55 -17.71
C TYR A 290 -17.75 12.79 -18.26
N VAL A 291 -16.59 12.57 -18.88
CA VAL A 291 -15.74 13.63 -19.43
C VAL A 291 -15.68 13.43 -20.95
N LYS A 292 -16.34 14.32 -21.70
CA LYS A 292 -16.34 14.25 -23.17
C LYS A 292 -14.95 14.51 -23.74
N LYS A 293 -14.68 13.97 -24.93
CA LYS A 293 -13.44 14.14 -25.70
C LYS A 293 -12.94 15.60 -25.73
N GLY A 294 -11.63 15.75 -25.63
CA GLY A 294 -10.97 17.06 -25.54
C GLY A 294 -9.62 16.97 -24.82
N VAL A 295 -8.89 18.09 -24.87
CA VAL A 295 -7.63 18.28 -24.12
C VAL A 295 -7.87 19.30 -23.01
N TYR A 296 -8.05 18.80 -21.79
CA TYR A 296 -8.29 19.56 -20.58
C TYR A 296 -6.95 20.01 -20.01
N ASN A 297 -6.58 21.27 -20.26
CA ASN A 297 -5.32 21.86 -19.81
C ASN A 297 -5.44 22.36 -18.37
N GLU A 298 -5.47 21.44 -17.41
CA GLU A 298 -5.63 21.72 -15.98
C GLU A 298 -4.77 20.78 -15.11
N ASN A 299 -4.43 21.24 -13.90
CA ASN A 299 -3.86 20.38 -12.84
C ASN A 299 -4.97 20.08 -11.82
N VAL A 300 -5.24 18.80 -11.57
CA VAL A 300 -6.31 18.36 -10.65
C VAL A 300 -5.69 17.62 -9.46
N ASP A 301 -6.12 17.95 -8.24
CA ASP A 301 -5.55 17.42 -6.99
C ASP A 301 -6.65 16.97 -6.02
N MET A 302 -7.16 15.75 -6.25
CA MET A 302 -8.35 15.20 -5.60
C MET A 302 -8.05 14.68 -4.19
N LYS A 303 -8.21 15.57 -3.20
CA LYS A 303 -7.96 15.33 -1.77
C LYS A 303 -8.77 14.17 -1.17
N LYS A 304 -8.25 13.59 -0.07
CA LYS A 304 -8.83 12.41 0.65
C LYS A 304 -10.35 12.49 0.93
N LYS A 305 -10.91 13.69 1.09
CA LYS A 305 -12.36 13.92 1.31
C LYS A 305 -13.26 13.52 0.13
N LYS A 306 -12.73 13.36 -1.08
CA LYS A 306 -13.50 13.04 -2.31
C LYS A 306 -13.49 11.54 -2.59
N THR A 307 -14.28 10.76 -1.84
CA THR A 307 -14.34 9.30 -1.95
C THR A 307 -15.27 8.83 -3.08
N ASN A 308 -14.97 7.65 -3.63
CA ASN A 308 -15.81 6.94 -4.61
C ASN A 308 -16.14 7.74 -5.89
N ILE A 309 -15.27 8.65 -6.31
CA ILE A 309 -15.38 9.34 -7.61
C ILE A 309 -15.02 8.37 -8.74
N MET A 310 -15.82 8.33 -9.81
CA MET A 310 -15.52 7.61 -11.04
C MET A 310 -15.44 8.58 -12.22
N LEU A 311 -14.29 8.67 -12.87
CA LEU A 311 -14.12 9.36 -14.16
C LEU A 311 -14.28 8.38 -15.31
N ILE A 312 -15.03 8.77 -16.35
CA ILE A 312 -15.20 8.00 -17.58
C ILE A 312 -14.98 8.94 -18.77
N GLY A 313 -14.01 8.64 -19.62
CA GLY A 313 -13.75 9.39 -20.86
C GLY A 313 -14.37 8.75 -22.10
N ASP A 314 -14.31 9.47 -23.23
CA ASP A 314 -14.64 8.95 -24.57
C ASP A 314 -13.58 7.97 -25.14
N GLY A 315 -12.48 7.69 -24.42
CA GLY A 315 -11.41 6.80 -24.86
C GLY A 315 -10.00 7.34 -24.62
N ILE A 316 -9.02 6.41 -24.53
CA ILE A 316 -7.58 6.73 -24.54
C ILE A 316 -7.27 7.62 -25.75
N GLY A 317 -6.61 8.75 -25.53
CA GLY A 317 -6.26 9.71 -26.58
C GLY A 317 -7.42 10.57 -27.10
N ALA A 318 -8.68 10.20 -26.83
CA ALA A 318 -9.85 11.04 -27.12
C ALA A 318 -10.13 12.02 -25.97
N THR A 319 -10.01 11.56 -24.72
CA THR A 319 -10.17 12.40 -23.52
C THR A 319 -8.86 12.47 -22.75
N ILE A 320 -8.25 13.67 -22.71
CA ILE A 320 -6.91 13.88 -22.19
C ILE A 320 -6.95 15.00 -21.14
N VAL A 321 -6.43 14.76 -19.94
CA VAL A 321 -6.02 15.83 -19.02
C VAL A 321 -4.51 16.04 -19.12
N SER A 322 -4.08 17.30 -19.27
CA SER A 322 -2.71 17.65 -19.66
C SER A 322 -2.17 18.84 -18.86
N SER A 323 -0.93 18.75 -18.39
CA SER A 323 -0.16 19.90 -17.89
C SER A 323 1.33 19.75 -18.22
N ASN A 324 2.17 20.70 -17.78
CA ASN A 324 3.62 20.64 -17.94
C ASN A 324 4.40 20.97 -16.65
N ARG A 325 3.78 20.88 -15.47
CA ARG A 325 4.48 21.13 -14.20
C ARG A 325 5.63 20.15 -14.02
N ASN A 326 6.78 20.64 -13.57
CA ASN A 326 8.01 19.86 -13.45
C ASN A 326 8.97 20.44 -12.41
N PHE A 327 9.97 19.64 -12.04
CA PHE A 327 10.99 20.03 -11.06
C PHE A 327 11.73 21.31 -11.46
N MET A 328 12.16 21.45 -12.72
CA MET A 328 12.93 22.63 -13.17
C MET A 328 12.16 23.95 -13.10
N GLN A 329 10.83 23.93 -13.15
CA GLN A 329 9.96 25.09 -12.90
C GLN A 329 9.81 25.46 -11.41
N GLY A 330 10.46 24.73 -10.50
CA GLY A 330 10.40 24.98 -9.05
C GLY A 330 9.40 24.12 -8.28
N TRP A 331 8.59 23.30 -8.96
CA TRP A 331 7.70 22.34 -8.28
C TRP A 331 8.49 21.23 -7.60
N THR A 332 7.87 20.59 -6.60
CA THR A 332 8.29 19.29 -6.08
C THR A 332 7.84 18.18 -7.04
N THR A 333 8.42 16.98 -6.96
CA THR A 333 7.90 15.81 -7.69
C THR A 333 6.44 15.54 -7.31
N PHE A 334 6.09 15.60 -6.03
CA PHE A 334 4.73 15.35 -5.50
C PHE A 334 3.66 16.30 -6.09
N ARG A 335 4.00 17.60 -6.25
CA ARG A 335 3.09 18.64 -6.77
C ARG A 335 3.27 18.93 -8.27
N SER A 336 4.19 18.22 -8.95
CA SER A 336 4.33 18.23 -10.42
C SER A 336 3.21 17.47 -11.15
N ALA A 337 2.40 16.70 -10.42
CA ALA A 337 1.34 15.86 -10.99
C ALA A 337 0.33 16.66 -11.84
N THR A 338 0.06 16.17 -13.05
CA THR A 338 -1.06 16.66 -13.86
C THR A 338 -2.40 16.26 -13.23
N PHE A 339 -2.50 15.01 -12.79
CA PHE A 339 -3.66 14.52 -12.04
C PHE A 339 -3.18 13.81 -10.76
N ALA A 340 -3.77 14.14 -9.63
CA ALA A 340 -3.44 13.57 -8.32
C ALA A 340 -4.69 13.04 -7.61
N VAL A 341 -4.55 11.87 -6.99
CA VAL A 341 -5.69 11.06 -6.52
C VAL A 341 -5.44 10.53 -5.10
N SER A 342 -6.04 11.16 -4.11
CA SER A 342 -5.93 10.79 -2.69
C SER A 342 -7.23 10.21 -2.10
N GLY A 343 -8.38 10.55 -2.69
CA GLY A 343 -9.70 10.09 -2.23
C GLY A 343 -9.98 8.61 -2.54
N LYS A 344 -10.16 7.80 -1.48
CA LYS A 344 -10.40 6.34 -1.53
C LYS A 344 -11.47 5.93 -2.54
N GLY A 345 -11.25 4.79 -3.21
CA GLY A 345 -12.23 4.16 -4.09
C GLY A 345 -12.36 4.84 -5.46
N PHE A 346 -11.35 5.62 -5.86
CA PHE A 346 -11.31 6.28 -7.16
C PHE A 346 -11.27 5.28 -8.31
N ILE A 347 -12.05 5.54 -9.36
CA ILE A 347 -11.96 4.81 -10.62
C ILE A 347 -11.73 5.81 -11.76
N ALA A 348 -10.74 5.57 -12.60
CA ALA A 348 -10.67 6.18 -13.93
C ALA A 348 -10.82 5.13 -15.01
N ARG A 349 -11.58 5.46 -16.05
CA ARG A 349 -11.81 4.59 -17.20
C ARG A 349 -11.77 5.37 -18.51
N ASP A 350 -11.15 4.80 -19.54
CA ASP A 350 -11.17 5.34 -20.91
C ASP A 350 -10.60 6.79 -20.99
N MET A 351 -9.54 7.08 -20.22
CA MET A 351 -8.93 8.41 -19.99
C MET A 351 -7.40 8.45 -20.24
N THR A 352 -6.87 9.57 -20.72
CA THR A 352 -5.42 9.85 -20.76
C THR A 352 -5.01 10.92 -19.74
N PHE A 353 -3.94 10.66 -19.00
CA PHE A 353 -3.25 11.58 -18.10
C PHE A 353 -1.86 11.89 -18.67
N ARG A 354 -1.55 13.17 -18.95
CA ARG A 354 -0.33 13.56 -19.69
C ARG A 354 0.45 14.69 -19.04
N ASN A 355 1.75 14.51 -18.84
CA ASN A 355 2.69 15.60 -18.57
C ASN A 355 3.55 15.88 -19.81
N THR A 356 3.52 17.11 -20.32
CA THR A 356 4.20 17.53 -21.56
C THR A 356 5.53 18.25 -21.34
N ALA A 357 6.07 18.27 -20.11
CA ALA A 357 7.30 19.01 -19.79
C ALA A 357 8.56 18.55 -20.56
N GLY A 358 8.61 17.29 -21.01
CA GLY A 358 9.73 16.73 -21.77
C GLY A 358 10.92 16.28 -20.90
N PRO A 359 11.92 15.60 -21.49
CA PRO A 359 12.99 14.93 -20.74
C PRO A 359 14.05 15.88 -20.17
N MET A 360 14.11 17.14 -20.63
CA MET A 360 14.98 18.18 -20.09
C MET A 360 14.46 18.81 -18.78
N ALA A 361 13.21 18.52 -18.40
CA ALA A 361 12.55 19.14 -17.25
C ALA A 361 12.78 18.39 -15.92
N HIS A 362 13.51 17.27 -15.97
CA HIS A 362 13.62 16.26 -14.90
C HIS A 362 12.22 15.73 -14.49
N GLN A 363 11.95 15.58 -13.19
CA GLN A 363 10.73 14.95 -12.67
C GLN A 363 9.47 15.72 -13.11
N ALA A 364 8.54 15.03 -13.77
CA ALA A 364 7.34 15.64 -14.35
C ALA A 364 6.17 14.65 -14.36
N VAL A 365 5.48 14.52 -13.23
CA VAL A 365 4.46 13.47 -13.00
C VAL A 365 3.22 13.70 -13.86
N ALA A 366 2.75 12.65 -14.54
CA ALA A 366 1.47 12.65 -15.26
C ALA A 366 0.32 12.28 -14.31
N LEU A 367 0.49 11.22 -13.52
CA LEU A 367 -0.50 10.73 -12.57
C LEU A 367 0.16 10.39 -11.23
N ARG A 368 -0.34 10.98 -10.13
CA ARG A 368 -0.04 10.58 -8.74
C ARG A 368 -1.23 9.87 -8.12
N VAL A 369 -1.00 8.74 -7.46
CA VAL A 369 -2.03 7.94 -6.80
C VAL A 369 -1.61 7.58 -5.38
N ASP A 370 -2.38 8.08 -4.41
CA ASP A 370 -2.34 7.84 -2.98
C ASP A 370 -3.78 7.62 -2.45
N SER A 371 -4.60 6.97 -3.27
CA SER A 371 -5.95 6.49 -2.97
C SER A 371 -5.92 4.98 -2.76
N ASP A 372 -6.39 4.53 -1.59
CA ASP A 372 -6.63 3.10 -1.36
C ASP A 372 -7.78 2.58 -2.25
N GLN A 373 -7.66 1.33 -2.69
CA GLN A 373 -8.66 0.63 -3.51
C GLN A 373 -9.02 1.39 -4.81
N SER A 374 -8.02 1.99 -5.46
CA SER A 374 -8.20 2.72 -6.74
C SER A 374 -8.02 1.83 -7.97
N VAL A 375 -8.80 2.07 -9.04
CA VAL A 375 -8.69 1.38 -10.33
C VAL A 375 -8.47 2.34 -11.50
N PHE A 376 -7.56 1.97 -12.41
CA PHE A 376 -7.37 2.59 -13.71
C PHE A 376 -7.59 1.54 -14.79
N TYR A 377 -8.67 1.65 -15.56
CA TYR A 377 -9.07 0.67 -16.57
C TYR A 377 -9.12 1.28 -17.97
N ARG A 378 -8.27 0.80 -18.89
CA ARG A 378 -8.07 1.42 -20.21
C ARG A 378 -7.74 2.91 -20.08
N CYS A 379 -6.75 3.20 -19.26
CA CYS A 379 -6.19 4.54 -19.13
C CYS A 379 -4.81 4.62 -19.78
N SER A 380 -4.34 5.82 -20.09
CA SER A 380 -2.94 6.04 -20.46
C SER A 380 -2.28 7.06 -19.56
N MET A 381 -1.01 6.82 -19.25
CA MET A 381 -0.16 7.68 -18.42
C MET A 381 1.05 8.05 -19.26
N GLU A 382 1.14 9.32 -19.65
CA GLU A 382 2.12 9.80 -20.62
C GLU A 382 3.06 10.84 -20.02
N GLY A 383 4.36 10.55 -19.99
CA GLY A 383 5.38 11.48 -19.52
C GLY A 383 6.77 11.14 -20.06
N TYR A 384 7.80 11.49 -19.30
CA TYR A 384 9.19 11.11 -19.57
C TYR A 384 9.81 10.55 -18.28
N GLN A 385 10.43 11.39 -17.47
CA GLN A 385 10.90 11.01 -16.15
C GLN A 385 9.73 11.09 -15.14
N ASP A 386 9.64 10.12 -14.22
CA ASP A 386 8.68 10.10 -13.11
C ASP A 386 7.19 10.10 -13.57
N THR A 387 6.82 9.47 -14.70
CA THR A 387 5.45 9.54 -15.28
C THR A 387 4.33 9.13 -14.30
N LEU A 388 4.42 7.95 -13.69
CA LEU A 388 3.42 7.37 -12.80
C LEU A 388 3.95 7.26 -11.38
N TYR A 389 3.46 8.13 -10.49
CA TYR A 389 3.74 8.09 -9.06
C TYR A 389 2.67 7.25 -8.35
N ALA A 390 2.86 5.93 -8.35
CA ALA A 390 2.11 4.97 -7.54
C ALA A 390 2.56 5.09 -6.06
N HIS A 391 2.18 6.20 -5.43
CA HIS A 391 2.76 6.74 -4.20
C HIS A 391 2.57 5.83 -2.98
N SER A 392 1.32 5.47 -2.65
CA SER A 392 0.99 4.66 -1.47
C SER A 392 -0.36 3.93 -1.62
N LEU A 393 -0.68 3.02 -0.69
CA LEU A 393 -1.95 2.26 -0.62
C LEU A 393 -2.13 1.25 -1.79
N ARG A 394 -3.29 0.56 -1.84
CA ARG A 394 -3.57 -0.52 -2.82
C ARG A 394 -4.15 0.02 -4.12
N GLN A 395 -3.56 -0.37 -5.26
CA GLN A 395 -3.87 0.20 -6.57
C GLN A 395 -3.92 -0.90 -7.65
N PHE A 396 -4.84 -0.76 -8.62
CA PHE A 396 -4.97 -1.67 -9.75
C PHE A 396 -5.00 -0.91 -11.09
N TYR A 397 -4.14 -1.31 -12.01
CA TYR A 397 -4.05 -0.76 -13.37
C TYR A 397 -4.26 -1.90 -14.37
N ARG A 398 -5.22 -1.77 -15.28
CA ARG A 398 -5.52 -2.83 -16.26
C ARG A 398 -5.84 -2.30 -17.66
N GLU A 399 -5.32 -2.99 -18.66
CA GLU A 399 -5.46 -2.64 -20.10
C GLU A 399 -4.96 -1.20 -20.37
N CYS A 400 -3.95 -0.76 -19.60
CA CYS A 400 -3.41 0.59 -19.61
C CYS A 400 -2.18 0.73 -20.53
N ASN A 401 -1.92 1.95 -21.01
CA ASN A 401 -0.74 2.31 -21.81
C ASN A 401 0.15 3.30 -21.03
N ILE A 402 1.29 2.86 -20.52
CA ILE A 402 2.20 3.67 -19.68
C ILE A 402 3.48 4.01 -20.48
N TYR A 403 3.86 5.28 -20.51
CA TYR A 403 5.01 5.78 -21.28
C TYR A 403 6.02 6.57 -20.44
N GLY A 404 7.31 6.31 -20.61
CA GLY A 404 8.36 7.16 -20.02
C GLY A 404 9.80 6.77 -20.34
N THR A 405 10.74 7.29 -19.55
CA THR A 405 12.20 7.14 -19.71
C THR A 405 12.87 6.71 -18.40
N VAL A 406 12.97 7.61 -17.42
CA VAL A 406 13.68 7.36 -16.15
C VAL A 406 12.64 7.20 -15.04
N ASP A 407 12.73 6.08 -14.32
CA ASP A 407 11.94 5.75 -13.12
C ASP A 407 10.43 5.98 -13.30
N PHE A 408 9.91 5.69 -14.50
CA PHE A 408 8.61 6.21 -14.91
C PHE A 408 7.40 5.48 -14.29
N ILE A 409 7.64 4.43 -13.51
CA ILE A 409 6.70 3.82 -12.56
C ILE A 409 7.40 3.77 -11.19
N PHE A 410 7.06 4.68 -10.28
CA PHE A 410 7.76 4.85 -8.99
C PHE A 410 6.81 5.19 -7.86
N GLY A 411 7.32 5.19 -6.63
CA GLY A 411 6.52 5.31 -5.41
C GLY A 411 6.60 4.06 -4.53
N ASN A 412 5.79 4.02 -3.48
CA ASN A 412 5.73 2.94 -2.51
C ASN A 412 4.30 2.39 -2.32
N GLY A 413 3.48 2.39 -3.37
CA GLY A 413 2.19 1.70 -3.39
C GLY A 413 2.32 0.17 -3.30
N ALA A 414 1.20 -0.48 -3.04
CA ALA A 414 0.97 -1.88 -3.39
C ALA A 414 0.18 -1.88 -4.71
N ALA A 415 0.89 -1.86 -5.84
CA ALA A 415 0.29 -1.67 -7.16
C ALA A 415 0.42 -2.93 -8.01
N VAL A 416 -0.69 -3.39 -8.57
CA VAL A 416 -0.72 -4.41 -9.62
C VAL A 416 -1.00 -3.74 -10.97
N ILE A 417 -0.17 -4.04 -11.96
CA ILE A 417 -0.31 -3.63 -13.36
C ILE A 417 -0.55 -4.90 -14.18
N GLN A 418 -1.77 -5.12 -14.67
CA GLN A 418 -2.19 -6.36 -15.32
C GLN A 418 -2.61 -6.11 -16.79
N SER A 419 -2.30 -7.03 -17.70
CA SER A 419 -2.72 -6.98 -19.11
C SER A 419 -2.48 -5.62 -19.78
N SER A 420 -1.35 -4.97 -19.48
CA SER A 420 -1.08 -3.57 -19.84
C SER A 420 0.19 -3.43 -20.70
N ASN A 421 0.28 -2.32 -21.43
CA ASN A 421 1.40 -2.02 -22.32
C ASN A 421 2.33 -0.98 -21.68
N ILE A 422 3.62 -1.30 -21.62
CA ILE A 422 4.69 -0.48 -21.04
C ILE A 422 5.63 -0.09 -22.18
N TYR A 423 5.59 1.18 -22.57
CA TYR A 423 6.33 1.73 -23.70
C TYR A 423 7.48 2.62 -23.21
N THR A 424 8.70 2.38 -23.70
CA THR A 424 9.81 3.31 -23.41
C THR A 424 9.99 4.35 -24.51
N ARG A 425 10.28 5.58 -24.10
CA ARG A 425 10.56 6.73 -24.98
C ARG A 425 12.07 6.96 -25.09
N THR A 426 12.48 7.76 -26.07
CA THR A 426 13.88 8.20 -26.19
C THR A 426 14.28 9.09 -25.01
N PRO A 427 15.33 8.75 -24.24
CA PRO A 427 15.84 9.58 -23.14
C PRO A 427 16.81 10.64 -23.67
N LEU A 428 17.37 11.48 -22.79
CA LEU A 428 18.52 12.32 -23.16
C LEU A 428 19.77 11.47 -23.40
N PRO A 429 20.79 11.98 -24.13
CA PRO A 429 22.09 11.34 -24.22
C PRO A 429 22.65 10.94 -22.85
N PHE A 430 23.24 9.74 -22.77
CA PHE A 430 23.82 9.12 -21.57
C PHE A 430 22.85 8.78 -20.41
N GLN A 431 21.57 9.19 -20.46
CA GLN A 431 20.55 8.66 -19.54
C GLN A 431 20.27 7.18 -19.85
N LYS A 432 19.96 6.41 -18.80
CA LYS A 432 19.53 5.00 -18.90
C LYS A 432 18.03 4.93 -18.66
N VAL A 433 17.32 4.15 -19.47
CA VAL A 433 15.88 3.95 -19.28
C VAL A 433 15.65 2.94 -18.15
N THR A 434 14.83 3.30 -17.17
CA THR A 434 14.43 2.46 -16.03
C THR A 434 12.91 2.46 -15.91
N ILE A 435 12.30 1.27 -15.97
CA ILE A 435 10.84 1.16 -15.91
C ILE A 435 10.35 1.43 -14.48
N THR A 436 10.87 0.69 -13.48
CA THR A 436 10.43 0.85 -12.08
C THR A 436 11.48 1.42 -11.13
N ALA A 437 11.03 2.21 -10.15
CA ALA A 437 11.82 2.61 -8.99
C ALA A 437 10.99 2.51 -7.69
N HIS A 438 10.92 1.31 -7.09
CA HIS A 438 10.06 1.06 -5.93
C HIS A 438 10.68 1.53 -4.61
N GLY A 439 9.87 2.18 -3.78
CA GLY A 439 10.26 3.00 -2.62
C GLY A 439 10.12 2.35 -1.24
N ARG A 440 10.19 1.04 -1.10
CA ARG A 440 9.99 0.38 0.22
C ARG A 440 11.15 0.61 1.19
N LYS A 441 10.85 1.11 2.40
CA LYS A 441 11.82 1.43 3.46
C LYS A 441 11.90 0.41 4.60
N SER A 442 10.87 -0.41 4.79
CA SER A 442 10.83 -1.46 5.81
C SER A 442 10.35 -2.80 5.22
N PRO A 443 10.94 -3.95 5.60
CA PRO A 443 10.51 -5.25 5.12
C PRO A 443 9.08 -5.60 5.56
N HIS A 444 8.58 -4.96 6.63
CA HIS A 444 7.24 -5.13 7.17
C HIS A 444 6.15 -4.36 6.39
N GLN A 445 6.51 -3.49 5.44
CA GLN A 445 5.54 -2.86 4.54
C GLN A 445 5.02 -3.87 3.51
N SER A 446 3.70 -3.91 3.31
CA SER A 446 3.02 -4.77 2.32
C SER A 446 3.20 -4.31 0.87
N THR A 447 3.96 -3.25 0.65
CA THR A 447 4.09 -2.52 -0.63
C THR A 447 5.01 -3.21 -1.64
N GLY A 448 4.88 -2.84 -2.91
CA GLY A 448 5.63 -3.41 -4.04
C GLY A 448 4.90 -3.16 -5.36
N PHE A 449 5.59 -3.38 -6.48
CA PHE A 449 4.98 -3.40 -7.81
C PHE A 449 4.92 -4.83 -8.35
N SER A 450 3.78 -5.21 -8.90
CA SER A 450 3.56 -6.51 -9.53
C SER A 450 3.04 -6.29 -10.95
N ILE A 451 3.85 -6.64 -11.94
CA ILE A 451 3.54 -6.51 -13.36
C ILE A 451 3.17 -7.90 -13.89
N GLN A 452 1.95 -8.04 -14.41
CA GLN A 452 1.29 -9.32 -14.71
C GLN A 452 0.76 -9.33 -16.14
N ASP A 453 0.99 -10.43 -16.87
CA ASP A 453 0.36 -10.71 -18.18
C ASP A 453 0.49 -9.53 -19.18
N SER A 454 1.58 -8.77 -19.08
CA SER A 454 1.75 -7.43 -19.68
C SER A 454 2.84 -7.42 -20.76
N TYR A 455 3.01 -6.30 -21.46
CA TYR A 455 3.90 -6.19 -22.61
C TYR A 455 4.88 -5.02 -22.47
N ILE A 456 6.19 -5.32 -22.46
CA ILE A 456 7.26 -4.32 -22.46
C ILE A 456 7.74 -4.09 -23.90
N TYR A 457 7.35 -2.95 -24.45
CA TYR A 457 7.72 -2.45 -25.76
C TYR A 457 8.78 -1.35 -25.61
N ALA A 458 10.01 -1.75 -25.31
CA ALA A 458 11.12 -0.82 -25.19
C ALA A 458 11.68 -0.41 -26.57
N THR A 459 11.88 0.89 -26.78
CA THR A 459 12.46 1.45 -28.02
C THR A 459 13.95 1.78 -27.91
N GLN A 460 14.49 1.70 -26.69
CA GLN A 460 15.86 2.04 -26.32
C GLN A 460 16.40 1.04 -25.27
N PRO A 461 17.73 0.91 -25.09
CA PRO A 461 18.32 0.08 -24.04
C PRO A 461 17.71 0.34 -22.65
N THR A 462 16.97 -0.64 -22.14
CA THR A 462 16.05 -0.48 -20.99
C THR A 462 16.36 -1.47 -19.86
N TYR A 463 16.26 -1.00 -18.62
CA TYR A 463 16.30 -1.82 -17.41
C TYR A 463 14.91 -1.91 -16.77
N LEU A 464 14.58 -3.09 -16.23
CA LEU A 464 13.34 -3.40 -15.53
C LEU A 464 13.12 -2.53 -14.29
N GLY A 465 14.20 -2.12 -13.61
CA GLY A 465 14.14 -1.13 -12.55
C GLY A 465 15.44 -0.91 -11.78
N ARG A 466 15.37 -0.04 -10.76
CA ARG A 466 16.44 0.24 -9.79
C ARG A 466 15.90 0.48 -8.36
N PRO A 467 16.67 0.14 -7.30
CA PRO A 467 16.15 0.16 -5.93
C PRO A 467 16.27 1.54 -5.27
N TRP A 468 15.23 2.38 -5.44
CA TRP A 468 15.17 3.73 -4.86
C TRP A 468 15.30 3.74 -3.32
N LYS A 469 14.81 2.71 -2.64
CA LYS A 469 14.89 2.54 -1.18
C LYS A 469 15.32 1.11 -0.80
N ALA A 470 15.78 0.95 0.44
CA ALA A 470 16.54 -0.22 0.88
C ALA A 470 15.85 -1.60 0.71
N PHE A 471 14.51 -1.67 0.74
CA PHE A 471 13.74 -2.91 0.64
C PHE A 471 12.86 -2.97 -0.63
N SER A 472 13.22 -2.16 -1.64
CA SER A 472 12.54 -2.04 -2.94
C SER A 472 12.05 -3.38 -3.48
N ARG A 473 10.77 -3.46 -3.88
CA ARG A 473 10.11 -4.72 -4.24
C ARG A 473 9.36 -4.62 -5.56
N VAL A 474 9.81 -5.38 -6.56
CA VAL A 474 9.23 -5.40 -7.91
C VAL A 474 9.23 -6.82 -8.45
N VAL A 475 8.10 -7.27 -9.02
CA VAL A 475 7.99 -8.56 -9.69
C VAL A 475 7.41 -8.38 -11.08
N TYR A 476 8.05 -8.98 -12.08
CA TYR A 476 7.50 -9.16 -13.42
C TYR A 476 7.13 -10.63 -13.61
N MET A 477 5.87 -10.91 -13.90
CA MET A 477 5.40 -12.26 -14.16
C MET A 477 4.49 -12.37 -15.38
N ASN A 478 4.59 -13.50 -16.10
CA ASN A 478 3.90 -13.75 -17.37
C ASN A 478 4.05 -12.60 -18.39
N THR A 479 5.14 -11.83 -18.32
CA THR A 479 5.28 -10.57 -19.06
C THR A 479 6.14 -10.75 -20.30
N TYR A 480 5.67 -10.23 -21.44
CA TYR A 480 6.43 -10.15 -22.68
C TYR A 480 7.52 -9.08 -22.58
N MET A 481 8.74 -9.41 -23.01
CA MET A 481 9.89 -8.51 -23.04
C MET A 481 10.52 -8.52 -24.43
N ASN A 482 10.52 -7.38 -25.12
CA ASN A 482 11.22 -7.25 -26.39
C ASN A 482 12.75 -7.13 -26.20
N SER A 483 13.50 -7.19 -27.31
CA SER A 483 14.97 -7.33 -27.33
C SER A 483 15.74 -6.11 -26.81
N MET A 484 15.08 -4.99 -26.52
CA MET A 484 15.72 -3.78 -26.01
C MET A 484 15.83 -3.78 -24.47
N VAL A 485 15.11 -4.67 -23.78
CA VAL A 485 15.35 -4.99 -22.36
C VAL A 485 16.74 -5.62 -22.23
N GLN A 486 17.61 -4.97 -21.45
CA GLN A 486 19.01 -5.37 -21.33
C GLN A 486 19.16 -6.73 -20.63
N SER A 487 20.12 -7.54 -21.06
CA SER A 487 20.38 -8.88 -20.50
C SER A 487 20.58 -8.87 -18.97
N ARG A 488 21.25 -7.83 -18.44
CA ARG A 488 21.41 -7.54 -17.01
C ARG A 488 20.08 -7.46 -16.24
N GLY A 489 18.99 -7.07 -16.90
CA GLY A 489 17.66 -6.85 -16.33
C GLY A 489 17.58 -5.57 -15.50
N TRP A 490 18.40 -5.46 -14.45
CA TRP A 490 18.24 -4.49 -13.37
C TRP A 490 19.45 -3.56 -13.25
N LEU A 491 19.25 -2.36 -12.68
CA LEU A 491 20.28 -1.34 -12.50
C LEU A 491 20.47 -1.00 -11.01
N GLU A 492 21.72 -0.82 -10.59
CA GLU A 492 22.06 -0.28 -9.27
C GLU A 492 21.45 1.11 -9.06
N TRP A 493 21.10 1.45 -7.81
CA TRP A 493 20.80 2.84 -7.44
C TRP A 493 22.09 3.63 -7.21
N PHE A 494 22.92 3.16 -6.27
CA PHE A 494 24.27 3.67 -6.05
C PHE A 494 25.14 2.60 -5.34
N GLY A 495 26.27 2.23 -5.95
CA GLY A 495 27.19 1.23 -5.37
C GLY A 495 26.49 -0.08 -5.01
N SER A 496 26.71 -0.56 -3.78
CA SER A 496 26.08 -1.77 -3.22
C SER A 496 24.78 -1.51 -2.45
N PHE A 497 24.19 -0.30 -2.54
CA PHE A 497 22.96 0.03 -1.82
C PHE A 497 21.80 -0.89 -2.20
N ALA A 498 21.04 -1.33 -1.19
CA ALA A 498 19.87 -2.22 -1.28
C ALA A 498 20.08 -3.62 -1.88
N LEU A 499 21.22 -3.95 -2.49
CA LEU A 499 21.40 -5.18 -3.30
C LEU A 499 21.18 -6.50 -2.52
N ASN A 500 21.31 -6.46 -1.19
CA ASN A 500 21.13 -7.59 -0.29
C ASN A 500 19.76 -7.60 0.43
N THR A 501 18.91 -6.59 0.21
CA THR A 501 17.67 -6.33 0.99
C THR A 501 16.45 -5.98 0.13
N LEU A 502 16.66 -5.61 -1.14
CA LEU A 502 15.63 -5.55 -2.17
C LEU A 502 15.06 -6.94 -2.49
N TYR A 503 13.92 -6.99 -3.17
CA TYR A 503 13.36 -8.21 -3.76
C TYR A 503 12.93 -7.90 -5.20
N PHE A 504 13.74 -8.31 -6.19
CA PHE A 504 13.43 -8.19 -7.62
C PHE A 504 13.21 -9.58 -8.21
N GLY A 505 11.96 -9.86 -8.59
CA GLY A 505 11.52 -11.18 -9.03
C GLY A 505 11.14 -11.25 -10.52
N GLU A 506 11.48 -12.36 -11.18
CA GLU A 506 11.02 -12.67 -12.54
C GLU A 506 10.45 -14.10 -12.60
N TYR A 507 9.21 -14.25 -13.11
CA TYR A 507 8.48 -15.53 -13.22
C TYR A 507 7.85 -15.72 -14.61
N ARG A 508 8.20 -16.79 -15.33
CA ARG A 508 7.62 -17.14 -16.66
C ARG A 508 7.56 -16.00 -17.70
N ASN A 509 8.45 -15.01 -17.61
CA ASN A 509 8.54 -13.92 -18.59
C ASN A 509 9.05 -14.46 -19.94
N TYR A 510 8.53 -13.94 -21.05
CA TYR A 510 8.77 -14.48 -22.39
C TYR A 510 9.16 -13.39 -23.41
N GLY A 511 9.59 -13.80 -24.60
CA GLY A 511 10.13 -12.89 -25.62
C GLY A 511 11.65 -12.66 -25.49
N PRO A 512 12.29 -12.03 -26.49
CA PRO A 512 13.75 -11.99 -26.60
C PRO A 512 14.48 -11.23 -25.47
N GLY A 513 13.79 -10.40 -24.69
CA GLY A 513 14.35 -9.70 -23.52
C GLY A 513 14.29 -10.48 -22.19
N SER A 514 13.55 -11.59 -22.13
CA SER A 514 13.30 -12.32 -20.87
C SER A 514 14.41 -13.29 -20.46
N SER A 515 15.46 -13.45 -21.29
CA SER A 515 16.55 -14.40 -21.01
C SER A 515 17.27 -14.10 -19.70
N LEU A 516 17.13 -15.02 -18.74
CA LEU A 516 17.63 -14.88 -17.38
C LEU A 516 19.15 -15.10 -17.24
N SER A 517 19.80 -15.69 -18.25
CA SER A 517 21.23 -16.08 -18.19
C SER A 517 22.22 -14.92 -18.04
N GLY A 518 21.83 -13.71 -18.46
CA GLY A 518 22.64 -12.50 -18.35
C GLY A 518 22.32 -11.60 -17.16
N ARG A 519 21.38 -12.00 -16.28
CA ARG A 519 20.87 -11.16 -15.18
C ARG A 519 21.92 -10.91 -14.09
N VAL A 520 21.65 -9.91 -13.26
CA VAL A 520 22.44 -9.58 -12.06
C VAL A 520 22.53 -10.76 -11.08
N LYS A 521 23.64 -10.83 -10.34
CA LYS A 521 23.89 -11.85 -9.30
C LYS A 521 23.78 -11.27 -7.89
N TRP A 522 22.83 -10.35 -7.68
CA TRP A 522 22.59 -9.73 -6.36
C TRP A 522 21.79 -10.68 -5.47
N PRO A 523 22.02 -10.75 -4.15
CA PRO A 523 21.26 -11.64 -3.26
C PRO A 523 19.75 -11.36 -3.21
N GLY A 524 19.31 -10.13 -3.51
CA GLY A 524 17.89 -9.77 -3.64
C GLY A 524 17.28 -9.98 -5.03
N PHE A 525 18.02 -10.53 -6.00
CA PHE A 525 17.45 -10.90 -7.30
C PHE A 525 17.02 -12.38 -7.30
N HIS A 526 15.78 -12.62 -7.69
CA HIS A 526 15.13 -13.92 -7.59
C HIS A 526 14.57 -14.36 -8.96
N ILE A 527 15.12 -15.46 -9.47
CA ILE A 527 14.46 -16.24 -10.51
C ILE A 527 13.40 -17.07 -9.79
N ILE A 528 12.13 -16.65 -9.88
CA ILE A 528 11.04 -17.34 -9.21
C ILE A 528 10.73 -18.60 -10.02
N GLN A 529 10.84 -19.76 -9.38
CA GLN A 529 10.53 -21.06 -9.98
C GLN A 529 9.24 -21.66 -9.40
N ASP A 530 8.99 -21.46 -8.10
CA ASP A 530 7.79 -21.92 -7.43
C ASP A 530 6.58 -21.04 -7.77
N ALA A 531 5.47 -21.68 -8.15
CA ALA A 531 4.19 -21.01 -8.33
C ALA A 531 3.63 -20.45 -7.02
N SER A 532 3.96 -21.02 -5.85
CA SER A 532 3.48 -20.52 -4.55
C SER A 532 4.06 -19.14 -4.21
N GLU A 533 5.34 -18.92 -4.52
CA GLU A 533 6.01 -17.62 -4.37
C GLU A 533 5.43 -16.58 -5.34
N ALA A 534 5.28 -16.92 -6.62
CA ALA A 534 4.63 -16.04 -7.59
C ALA A 534 3.16 -15.73 -7.22
N THR A 535 2.44 -16.70 -6.64
CA THR A 535 1.04 -16.53 -6.20
C THR A 535 0.88 -15.45 -5.13
N PHE A 536 1.89 -15.20 -4.28
CA PHE A 536 1.85 -14.08 -3.32
C PHE A 536 1.65 -12.72 -4.00
N PHE A 537 2.19 -12.52 -5.20
CA PHE A 537 2.16 -11.25 -5.93
C PHE A 537 0.90 -11.06 -6.79
N THR A 538 -0.01 -12.03 -6.84
CA THR A 538 -1.25 -11.97 -7.63
C THR A 538 -2.27 -10.97 -7.09
N VAL A 539 -3.23 -10.55 -7.92
CA VAL A 539 -4.30 -9.60 -7.52
C VAL A 539 -5.02 -10.01 -6.24
N GLN A 540 -5.36 -11.30 -6.09
CA GLN A 540 -6.06 -11.83 -4.93
C GLN A 540 -5.25 -11.74 -3.63
N ARG A 541 -3.93 -11.94 -3.69
CA ARG A 541 -3.06 -12.08 -2.51
C ARG A 541 -2.27 -10.82 -2.17
N PHE A 542 -1.95 -10.00 -3.16
CA PHE A 542 -1.06 -8.86 -3.00
C PHE A 542 -1.79 -7.54 -2.68
N ILE A 543 -3.03 -7.41 -3.14
CA ILE A 543 -3.86 -6.20 -2.97
C ILE A 543 -5.29 -6.51 -2.49
N ASP A 544 -5.52 -7.71 -1.93
CA ASP A 544 -6.84 -8.19 -1.49
C ASP A 544 -7.93 -8.13 -2.58
N GLY A 545 -7.57 -8.21 -3.86
CA GLY A 545 -8.39 -7.72 -4.98
C GLY A 545 -9.81 -8.28 -5.03
N MET A 546 -10.00 -9.56 -4.68
CA MET A 546 -11.32 -10.21 -4.61
C MET A 546 -12.31 -9.51 -3.65
N ARG A 547 -11.83 -8.73 -2.67
CA ARG A 547 -12.65 -8.07 -1.65
C ARG A 547 -13.19 -6.70 -2.08
N TRP A 548 -12.72 -6.15 -3.22
CA TRP A 548 -13.12 -4.80 -3.65
C TRP A 548 -13.18 -4.59 -5.17
N LEU A 549 -12.38 -5.28 -5.97
CA LEU A 549 -12.41 -5.16 -7.44
C LEU A 549 -13.74 -5.61 -8.07
N PRO A 550 -14.46 -6.65 -7.61
CA PRO A 550 -15.75 -7.02 -8.21
C PRO A 550 -16.77 -5.87 -8.24
N ALA A 551 -16.83 -5.07 -7.16
CA ALA A 551 -17.72 -3.90 -7.05
C ALA A 551 -17.31 -2.73 -7.98
N THR A 552 -16.23 -2.85 -8.76
CA THR A 552 -15.81 -1.85 -9.76
C THR A 552 -16.33 -2.15 -11.16
N GLY A 553 -16.83 -3.37 -11.40
CA GLY A 553 -17.24 -3.85 -12.73
C GLY A 553 -16.09 -4.11 -13.71
N VAL A 554 -14.84 -3.88 -13.31
CA VAL A 554 -13.65 -4.17 -14.12
C VAL A 554 -13.31 -5.65 -13.99
N LYS A 555 -13.23 -6.36 -15.11
CA LYS A 555 -12.76 -7.76 -15.15
C LYS A 555 -11.28 -7.82 -14.79
N PHE A 556 -10.86 -8.82 -14.01
CA PHE A 556 -9.46 -9.02 -13.61
C PHE A 556 -9.13 -10.52 -13.49
N SER A 557 -7.85 -10.87 -13.67
CA SER A 557 -7.33 -12.21 -13.33
C SER A 557 -6.94 -12.20 -11.84
N ALA A 558 -7.56 -13.07 -11.04
CA ALA A 558 -7.40 -13.06 -9.58
C ALA A 558 -6.07 -13.69 -9.12
N GLY A 559 -5.77 -14.88 -9.63
CA GLY A 559 -4.52 -15.63 -9.39
C GLY A 559 -3.60 -15.65 -10.61
N LEU A 560 -2.64 -16.58 -10.62
CA LEU A 560 -1.85 -16.88 -11.81
C LEU A 560 -2.75 -17.56 -12.87
N THR A 561 -2.65 -17.14 -14.13
CA THR A 561 -3.16 -17.90 -15.27
C THR A 561 -2.11 -18.90 -15.76
N ASN A 562 -2.56 -20.07 -16.21
CA ASN A 562 -1.71 -21.13 -16.76
C ASN A 562 -1.17 -20.78 -18.16
#